data_AF-A0A5H2YDF5-F1
#
_entry.id   AF-A0A5H2YDF5-F1
#
_cell.length_a   1.000
_cell.length_b   1.000
_cell.length_c   1.000
_cell.angle_alpha   90.00
_cell.angle_beta   90.00
_cell.angle_gamma   90.00
#
_symmetry.space_group_name_H-M   'P 1'
#
loop_
_entity.id
_entity.type
_entity.pdbx_description
1 polymer ?
#
loop_
_entity_poly.entity_id
_entity_poly.type
_entity_poly.pdbx_seq_one_letter_code
_entity_poly.pdbx_strand_id
1 'polypeptide(L)'
;MSSDSEIFALIGRIHVLMRRSLNRITDVDYMKENKEYARAIVALAEGSGQEELAQLAGKLRQAMALDPAEPVAAAPEPKAKYLFTLR
;
A
#
# COMPACT_ATOMS: atom_id res chain seq x y z
N MET A 1 0.09 -4.69 21.09
CA MET A 1 0.50 -3.51 20.30
C MET A 1 1.82 -3.85 19.66
N SER A 2 1.88 -3.93 18.34
CA SER A 2 3.16 -4.12 17.63
C SER A 2 4.06 -2.90 17.86
N SER A 3 5.37 -3.12 17.93
CA SER A 3 6.31 -2.03 18.16
C SER A 3 6.43 -1.17 16.90
N ASP A 4 6.63 0.14 17.08
CA ASP A 4 6.69 1.11 15.97
C ASP A 4 7.80 0.76 14.95
N SER A 5 8.89 0.16 15.44
CA SER A 5 9.99 -0.39 14.63
C SER A 5 9.58 -1.62 13.80
N GLU A 6 8.70 -2.48 14.32
CA GLU A 6 8.19 -3.66 13.60
C GLU A 6 7.28 -3.25 12.45
N ILE A 7 6.42 -2.24 12.67
CA ILE A 7 5.56 -1.67 11.63
C ILE A 7 6.43 -1.06 10.54
N PHE A 8 7.45 -0.28 10.91
CA PHE A 8 8.36 0.33 9.95
C PHE A 8 9.12 -0.72 9.12
N ALA A 9 9.59 -1.80 9.76
CA ALA A 9 10.23 -2.92 9.08
C ALA A 9 9.27 -3.64 8.11
N LEU A 10 8.00 -3.83 8.48
CA LEU A 10 6.98 -4.40 7.60
C LEU A 10 6.73 -3.51 6.37
N ILE A 11 6.52 -2.20 6.59
CA ILE A 11 6.29 -1.24 5.51
C ILE A 11 7.48 -1.21 4.54
N GLY A 12 8.71 -1.17 5.06
CA GLY A 12 9.92 -1.17 4.24
C GLY A 12 10.04 -2.42 3.35
N ARG A 13 9.71 -3.61 3.88
CA ARG A 13 9.70 -4.85 3.09
C ARG A 13 8.64 -4.82 2.00
N ILE A 14 7.44 -4.33 2.31
CA ILE A 14 6.36 -4.16 1.33
C ILE A 14 6.79 -3.19 0.23
N HIS A 15 7.37 -2.04 0.57
CA HIS A 15 7.88 -1.06 -0.40
C HIS A 15 8.88 -1.69 -1.38
N VAL A 16 9.86 -2.44 -0.88
CA VAL A 16 10.88 -3.08 -1.74
C VAL A 16 10.25 -4.09 -2.70
N LEU A 17 9.32 -4.92 -2.22
CA LEU A 17 8.63 -5.90 -3.07
C LEU A 17 7.70 -5.24 -4.09
N MET A 18 6.96 -4.20 -3.68
CA MET A 18 6.11 -3.42 -4.59
C MET A 18 6.95 -2.79 -5.72
N ARG A 19 8.12 -2.23 -5.38
CA ARG A 19 9.04 -1.65 -6.37
C ARG A 19 9.60 -2.72 -7.30
N ARG A 20 9.98 -3.88 -6.78
CA ARG A 20 10.60 -4.96 -7.57
C ARG A 20 9.60 -5.69 -8.46
N SER A 21 8.42 -6.01 -7.95
CA SER A 21 7.47 -6.93 -8.60
C SER A 21 6.37 -6.18 -9.37
N LEU A 22 5.98 -4.99 -8.94
CA LEU A 22 4.91 -4.19 -9.54
C LEU A 22 5.41 -2.87 -10.14
N ASN A 23 6.73 -2.63 -10.09
CA ASN A 23 7.36 -1.37 -10.51
C ASN A 23 6.71 -0.13 -9.87
N ARG A 24 6.24 -0.27 -8.62
CA ARG A 24 5.46 0.76 -7.92
C ARG A 24 6.20 1.26 -6.69
N ILE A 25 6.49 2.55 -6.66
CA ILE A 25 7.09 3.23 -5.51
C ILE A 25 5.97 3.63 -4.55
N THR A 26 6.12 3.28 -3.28
CA THR A 26 5.18 3.63 -2.20
C THR A 26 5.87 4.50 -1.16
N ASP A 27 5.14 5.42 -0.55
CA ASP A 27 5.67 6.26 0.51
C ASP A 27 5.67 5.50 1.85
N VAL A 28 6.83 5.37 2.50
CA VAL A 28 7.00 4.57 3.72
C VAL A 28 6.53 5.35 4.95
N ASP A 29 6.90 6.62 5.03
CA ASP A 29 6.56 7.47 6.17
C ASP A 29 5.05 7.78 6.17
N TYR A 30 4.49 8.09 5.00
CA TYR A 30 3.06 8.35 4.87
C TYR A 30 2.21 7.10 5.14
N MET A 31 2.71 5.90 4.82
CA MET A 31 2.00 4.65 5.13
C MET A 31 1.91 4.38 6.63
N LYS A 32 2.89 4.83 7.41
CA LYS A 32 2.83 4.73 8.86
C LYS A 32 1.78 5.69 9.45
N GLU A 33 1.72 6.91 8.93
CA GLU A 33 0.85 7.98 9.45
C GLU A 33 -0.60 7.87 8.98
N ASN A 34 -0.84 7.40 7.75
CA ASN A 34 -2.16 7.34 7.14
C ASN A 34 -2.67 5.89 6.98
N LYS A 35 -3.67 5.53 7.78
CA LYS A 35 -4.32 4.20 7.75
C LYS A 35 -5.09 3.92 6.46
N GLU A 36 -5.69 4.93 5.83
CA GLU A 36 -6.41 4.76 4.56
C GLU A 36 -5.43 4.45 3.43
N TYR A 37 -4.29 5.13 3.40
CA TYR A 37 -3.22 4.83 2.47
C TYR A 37 -2.66 3.43 2.70
N ALA A 38 -2.40 3.05 3.95
CA ALA A 38 -1.96 1.69 4.29
C ALA A 38 -2.97 0.62 3.84
N ARG A 39 -4.28 0.85 4.03
CA ARG A 39 -5.34 -0.04 3.52
C ARG A 39 -5.30 -0.18 2.00
N ALA A 40 -5.15 0.93 1.27
CA ALA A 40 -5.06 0.90 -0.18
C ALA A 40 -3.85 0.11 -0.66
N ILE A 41 -2.69 0.28 -0.02
CA ILE A 41 -1.49 -0.49 -0.33
C ILE A 41 -1.67 -1.98 -0.01
N VAL A 42 -2.29 -2.33 1.13
CA VAL A 42 -2.61 -3.72 1.47
C VAL A 42 -3.54 -4.36 0.42
N ALA A 43 -4.58 -3.65 -0.01
CA ALA A 43 -5.49 -4.15 -1.04
C ALA A 43 -4.79 -4.38 -2.39
N LEU A 44 -3.90 -3.46 -2.78
CA LEU A 44 -3.07 -3.60 -3.98
C LEU A 44 -2.09 -4.78 -3.88
N ALA A 45 -1.48 -4.94 -2.70
CA ALA A 45 -0.55 -6.02 -2.42
C ALA A 45 -1.25 -7.39 -2.50
N GLU A 46 -2.46 -7.52 -1.97
CA GLU A 46 -3.25 -8.75 -2.03
C GLU A 46 -3.74 -9.06 -3.45
N GLY A 47 -4.13 -8.02 -4.22
CA GLY A 47 -4.57 -8.17 -5.61
C GLY A 47 -3.44 -8.42 -6.63
N SER A 48 -2.18 -8.38 -6.20
CA SER A 48 -1.00 -8.49 -7.08
C SER A 48 -0.70 -9.90 -7.58
N GLY A 49 -1.28 -10.94 -6.95
CA GLY A 49 -0.97 -12.35 -7.21
C GLY A 49 0.39 -12.81 -6.67
N GLN A 50 1.12 -11.96 -5.94
CA GLN A 50 2.40 -12.30 -5.31
C GLN A 50 2.18 -12.79 -3.87
N GLU A 51 2.46 -14.07 -3.61
CA GLU A 51 2.15 -14.69 -2.32
C GLU A 51 2.93 -14.07 -1.14
N GLU A 52 4.23 -13.82 -1.31
CA GLU A 52 5.06 -13.19 -0.26
C GLU A 52 4.52 -11.79 0.10
N LEU A 53 4.12 -11.03 -0.92
CA LEU A 53 3.59 -9.69 -0.74
C LEU A 53 2.23 -9.71 -0.03
N ALA A 54 1.36 -10.66 -0.37
CA ALA A 54 0.08 -10.87 0.32
C ALA A 54 0.27 -11.26 1.80
N GLN A 55 1.24 -12.12 2.11
CA GLN A 55 1.56 -12.50 3.49
C GLN A 55 2.05 -11.30 4.32
N LEU A 56 2.91 -10.44 3.76
CA LEU A 56 3.37 -9.23 4.43
C LEU A 56 2.23 -8.21 4.61
N ALA A 57 1.36 -8.07 3.61
CA ALA A 57 0.19 -7.21 3.68
C ALA A 57 -0.78 -7.64 4.80
N GLY A 58 -1.00 -8.95 4.95
CA GLY A 58 -1.79 -9.50 6.06
C GLY A 58 -1.19 -9.22 7.44
N LYS A 59 0.14 -9.31 7.58
CA LYS A 59 0.84 -8.94 8.82
C LYS A 59 0.72 -7.44 9.12
N LEU A 60 0.89 -6.59 8.11
CA LEU A 60 0.74 -5.15 8.26
C LEU A 60 -0.69 -4.77 8.67
N ARG A 61 -1.70 -5.40 8.05
CA ARG A 61 -3.12 -5.22 8.41
C ARG A 61 -3.38 -5.48 9.88
N GLN A 62 -2.85 -6.57 10.42
CA GLN A 62 -2.97 -6.90 11.85
C GLN A 62 -2.19 -5.93 12.73
N ALA A 63 -0.94 -5.60 12.37
CA ALA A 63 -0.08 -4.73 13.17
C ALA A 63 -0.62 -3.31 13.32
N MET A 64 -1.24 -2.77 12.27
CA MET A 64 -1.81 -1.41 12.24
C MET A 64 -3.31 -1.35 12.59
N ALA A 65 -3.93 -2.50 12.92
CA ALA A 65 -5.38 -2.64 13.12
C ALA A 65 -6.18 -1.99 11.97
N LEU A 66 -5.85 -2.39 10.73
CA LEU A 66 -6.53 -1.92 9.53
C LEU A 66 -7.79 -2.75 9.32
N ASP A 67 -8.84 -2.48 10.10
CA ASP A 67 -10.17 -3.04 9.86
C ASP A 67 -10.63 -2.72 8.43
N PRO A 68 -11.46 -3.59 7.81
CA PRO A 68 -11.98 -3.35 6.47
C PRO A 68 -12.73 -2.01 6.47
N ALA A 69 -12.13 -1.00 5.84
CA ALA A 69 -12.86 0.20 5.52
C ALA A 69 -13.87 -0.12 4.42
N GLU A 70 -15.03 0.54 4.48
CA GLU A 70 -15.98 0.61 3.38
C GLU A 70 -15.24 0.84 2.06
N PRO A 71 -15.72 0.24 0.95
CA PRO A 71 -15.05 0.36 -0.34
C PRO A 71 -14.89 1.84 -0.68
N VAL A 72 -13.64 2.31 -0.63
CA VAL A 72 -13.30 3.66 -1.08
C VAL A 72 -13.68 3.71 -2.56
N ALA A 73 -14.64 4.59 -2.87
CA ALA A 73 -15.13 4.81 -4.21
C ALA A 73 -13.96 4.91 -5.18
N ALA A 74 -14.05 4.17 -6.29
CA ALA A 74 -13.03 4.09 -7.31
C ALA A 74 -12.45 5.48 -7.62
N ALA A 75 -11.12 5.57 -7.69
CA ALA A 75 -10.43 6.82 -7.97
C ALA A 75 -11.07 7.52 -9.19
N PRO A 76 -11.28 8.84 -9.15
CA PRO A 76 -11.90 9.56 -10.25
C PRO A 76 -11.10 9.33 -11.54
N GLU A 77 -11.82 9.17 -12.66
CA GLU A 77 -11.20 8.97 -13.97
C GLU A 77 -10.10 10.02 -14.21
N PRO A 78 -8.92 9.61 -14.74
CA PRO A 78 -7.82 10.53 -14.94
C PRO A 78 -8.26 11.66 -15.88
N LYS A 79 -8.24 12.90 -15.39
CA LYS A 79 -8.61 14.08 -16.18
C LYS A 79 -7.68 14.16 -17.40
N ALA A 80 -8.25 14.16 -18.60
CA ALA A 80 -7.54 14.12 -19.87
C ALA A 80 -6.47 15.22 -20.05
N LYS A 81 -6.56 16.31 -19.29
CA LYS A 81 -5.59 17.41 -19.27
C LYS A 81 -4.14 17.00 -18.94
N TYR A 82 -3.93 15.81 -18.36
CA TYR A 82 -2.59 15.31 -18.00
C TYR A 82 -2.01 14.30 -19.01
N LEU A 83 -2.80 13.86 -20.00
CA LEU A 83 -2.40 12.81 -20.94
C LEU A 83 -1.46 13.32 -22.05
N PHE A 84 -1.41 14.64 -22.28
CA PHE A 84 -0.75 15.22 -23.46
C PHE A 84 0.26 16.35 -23.16
N THR A 85 0.57 16.62 -21.89
CA THR A 85 1.47 17.74 -21.50
C THR A 85 2.90 17.33 -21.19
N LEU A 86 3.24 16.04 -21.21
CA LEU A 86 4.62 15.58 -21.09
C LEU A 86 5.17 15.32 -22.50
N ARG A 87 5.78 16.35 -23.08
CA ARG A 87 6.58 16.27 -24.30
C ARG A 87 8.05 16.40 -23.94
#